data_AF-A0A959NCS3-F1
#
_entry.id   AF-A0A959NCS3-F1
#
_cell.length_a   1.000
_cell.length_b   1.000
_cell.length_c   1.000
_cell.angle_alpha   90.00
_cell.angle_beta   90.00
_cell.angle_gamma   90.00
#
_symmetry.space_group_name_H-M   'P 1'
#
loop_
_entity.id
_entity.type
_entity.pdbx_description
1 polymer ?
#
loop_
_entity_poly.entity_id
_entity_poly.type
_entity_poly.pdbx_seq_one_letter_code
_entity_poly.pdbx_strand_id
1 'polypeptide(L)' 'EDETTLLDHMMHIVGVTKDKFGNKWYYVKNSWGKYGNQIGGFIFMRNDYFLMRTVAIIVNKNAIPESIRKKMGI' A
#
# COMPACT_ATOMS: atom_id res chain seq x y z
N GLU A 1 13.34 17.92 1.12
CA GLU A 1 13.40 16.55 0.58
C GLU A 1 13.07 16.67 -0.90
N ASP A 2 13.96 16.18 -1.73
CA ASP A 2 13.74 16.05 -3.16
C ASP A 2 12.46 15.23 -3.39
N GLU A 3 11.51 15.76 -4.14
CA GLU A 3 10.18 15.16 -4.37
C GLU A 3 10.24 13.90 -5.26
N THR A 4 11.40 13.25 -5.32
CA THR A 4 11.70 12.09 -6.14
C THR A 4 10.98 10.86 -5.60
N THR A 5 10.44 10.05 -6.51
CA THR A 5 9.92 8.72 -6.17
C THR A 5 10.99 7.71 -6.56
N LEU A 6 11.56 7.04 -5.56
CA LEU A 6 12.55 5.99 -5.75
C LEU A 6 11.89 4.62 -5.47
N LEU A 7 12.42 3.58 -6.10
CA LEU A 7 12.08 2.20 -5.76
C LEU A 7 13.06 1.71 -4.69
N ASP A 8 12.76 1.94 -3.41
CA ASP A 8 13.71 1.72 -2.30
C ASP A 8 13.17 0.79 -1.19
N HIS A 9 11.85 0.62 -1.07
CA HIS A 9 11.25 -0.11 0.04
C HIS A 9 10.01 -0.92 -0.37
N MET A 10 9.83 -2.07 0.29
CA MET A 10 8.66 -2.93 0.11
C MET A 10 7.96 -3.15 1.45
N MET A 11 6.66 -2.94 1.45
CA MET A 11 5.79 -3.15 2.61
C MET A 11 4.56 -3.97 2.22
N HIS A 12 3.80 -4.44 3.21
CA HIS A 12 2.64 -5.30 2.97
C HIS A 12 1.36 -4.63 3.46
N ILE A 13 0.44 -4.32 2.53
CA ILE A 13 -0.90 -3.88 2.87
C ILE A 13 -1.68 -5.06 3.46
N VAL A 14 -2.17 -4.90 4.69
CA VAL A 14 -2.93 -5.94 5.42
C VAL A 14 -4.40 -5.56 5.64
N GLY A 15 -4.77 -4.32 5.34
CA GLY A 15 -6.15 -3.87 5.49
C GLY A 15 -6.43 -2.53 4.81
N VAL A 16 -7.71 -2.23 4.68
CA VAL A 16 -8.23 -0.95 4.18
C VAL A 16 -9.26 -0.45 5.17
N THR A 17 -9.19 0.82 5.54
CA THR A 17 -10.13 1.46 6.45
C THR A 17 -10.52 2.85 5.95
N LYS A 18 -11.48 3.48 6.62
CA LYS A 18 -11.87 4.87 6.41
C LYS A 18 -11.73 5.66 7.71
N ASP A 19 -11.33 6.92 7.60
CA ASP A 19 -11.39 7.83 8.76
C ASP A 19 -12.80 8.38 8.98
N LYS A 20 -12.96 9.20 10.02
CA LYS A 20 -14.24 9.83 10.38
C LYS A 20 -14.81 10.77 9.31
N PHE A 21 -14.00 11.17 8.34
CA PHE A 21 -14.39 12.01 7.20
C PHE A 21 -14.62 11.18 5.93
N GLY A 22 -14.50 9.86 6.01
CA GLY A 22 -14.69 8.94 4.89
C GLY A 22 -13.46 8.77 3.99
N ASN A 23 -12.31 9.38 4.32
CA ASN A 23 -11.11 9.22 3.50
C ASN A 23 -10.57 7.80 3.63
N LYS A 24 -10.12 7.22 2.52
CA LYS A 24 -9.57 5.86 2.47
C LYS A 24 -8.12 5.84 2.97
N TRP A 25 -7.82 4.87 3.83
CA TRP A 25 -6.49 4.58 4.37
C TRP A 25 -6.14 3.11 4.18
N TYR A 26 -4.87 2.83 3.87
CA TYR A 26 -4.29 1.49 3.86
C TYR A 26 -3.59 1.23 5.19
N TYR A 27 -3.87 0.10 5.82
CA TYR A 27 -3.15 -0.38 6.99
C TYR A 27 -2.01 -1.29 6.51
N VAL A 28 -0.78 -0.90 6.81
CA VAL A 28 0.43 -1.45 6.16
C VAL A 28 1.37 -2.00 7.23
N LYS A 29 1.77 -3.26 7.08
CA LYS A 29 2.82 -3.87 7.87
C LYS A 29 4.19 -3.42 7.36
N ASN A 30 4.98 -2.83 8.24
CA ASN A 30 6.37 -2.46 7.97
C ASN A 30 7.33 -3.52 8.56
N SER A 31 8.63 -3.37 8.28
CA SER A 31 9.70 -4.29 8.68
C SER A 31 10.61 -3.74 9.79
N TRP A 32 10.19 -2.68 10.50
CA TRP A 32 10.96 -2.06 11.60
C TRP A 32 10.84 -2.78 12.96
N GLY A 33 10.20 -3.96 12.99
CA GLY A 33 9.93 -4.70 14.21
C GLY A 33 8.77 -4.12 15.04
N LYS A 34 8.26 -4.92 15.99
CA LYS A 34 7.08 -4.59 16.81
C LYS A 34 7.26 -3.32 17.64
N TYR A 35 8.48 -3.05 18.09
CA TYR A 35 8.80 -1.88 18.93
C TYR A 35 9.32 -0.68 18.12
N GLY A 36 9.33 -0.77 16.78
CA GLY A 36 9.80 0.31 15.92
C GLY A 36 8.89 1.54 15.91
N ASN A 37 7.63 1.41 16.36
CA ASN A 37 6.72 2.53 16.57
C ASN A 37 5.59 2.16 17.56
N GLN A 38 4.74 3.15 17.88
CA GLN A 38 3.63 3.00 18.85
C GLN A 38 2.50 2.07 18.37
N ILE A 39 2.44 1.74 17.09
CA ILE A 39 1.39 0.91 16.48
C ILE A 39 1.93 -0.46 16.05
N GLY A 40 2.94 -0.98 16.76
CA GLY A 40 3.36 -2.37 16.60
C GLY A 40 4.16 -2.66 15.33
N GLY A 41 4.78 -1.65 14.72
CA GLY A 41 5.50 -1.78 13.45
C GLY A 41 4.61 -1.67 12.21
N PHE A 42 3.38 -1.21 12.36
CA PHE A 42 2.48 -0.90 11.26
C PHE A 42 2.52 0.59 10.93
N ILE A 43 1.94 0.99 9.80
CA ILE A 43 1.70 2.38 9.43
C ILE A 43 0.34 2.51 8.77
N PHE A 44 -0.23 3.72 8.81
CA PHE A 44 -1.39 4.09 8.01
C PHE A 44 -0.96 4.95 6.84
N MET A 45 -1.36 4.57 5.64
CA MET A 45 -1.04 5.31 4.42
C MET A 45 -2.33 5.85 3.79
N ARG A 46 -2.42 7.16 3.65
CA ARG A 46 -3.59 7.79 3.01
C ARG A 46 -3.60 7.45 1.52
N ASN A 47 -4.80 7.34 0.95
CA ASN A 47 -4.95 6.88 -0.43
C ASN A 47 -4.27 7.77 -1.47
N ASP A 48 -4.23 9.08 -1.27
CA ASP A 48 -3.55 10.01 -2.16
C ASP A 48 -2.03 9.82 -2.17
N TYR A 49 -1.42 9.64 -0.99
CA TYR A 49 0.01 9.32 -0.89
C TYR A 49 0.31 7.99 -1.56
N PHE A 50 -0.53 6.97 -1.33
CA PHE A 50 -0.40 5.67 -1.97
C PHE A 50 -0.45 5.78 -3.51
N LEU A 51 -1.41 6.53 -4.05
CA LEU A 51 -1.54 6.74 -5.50
C LEU A 51 -0.38 7.55 -6.09
N MET A 52 0.19 8.49 -5.34
CA MET A 52 1.28 9.35 -5.80
C MET A 52 2.65 8.67 -5.71
N ARG A 53 2.89 7.81 -4.71
CA ARG A 53 4.22 7.30 -4.37
C ARG A 53 4.44 5.81 -4.62
N THR A 54 3.39 5.04 -4.93
CA THR A 54 3.56 3.61 -5.22
C THR A 54 4.11 3.39 -6.62
N VAL A 55 5.26 2.73 -6.73
CA VAL A 55 5.88 2.40 -8.02
C VAL A 55 5.35 1.08 -8.58
N ALA A 56 5.23 0.05 -7.73
CA ALA A 56 4.79 -1.28 -8.13
C ALA A 56 4.03 -1.98 -6.99
N ILE A 57 3.16 -2.92 -7.37
CA ILE A 57 2.51 -3.86 -6.46
C ILE A 57 2.69 -5.29 -6.97
N ILE A 58 2.80 -6.22 -6.04
CA ILE A 58 2.85 -7.66 -6.32
C ILE A 58 1.60 -8.28 -5.72
N VAL A 59 0.84 -8.99 -6.54
CA VAL A 59 -0.40 -9.64 -6.14
C VAL A 59 -0.51 -11.02 -6.78
N ASN A 60 -1.29 -11.91 -6.16
CA ASN A 60 -1.71 -13.13 -6.81
C ASN A 60 -2.52 -12.79 -8.08
N LYS A 61 -2.31 -13.51 -9.19
CA LYS A 61 -3.03 -13.26 -10.45
C LYS A 61 -4.55 -13.28 -10.26
N ASN A 62 -5.08 -14.15 -9.42
CA ASN A 62 -6.52 -14.26 -9.14
C ASN A 62 -7.10 -13.04 -8.41
N ALA A 63 -6.25 -12.21 -7.77
CA ALA A 63 -6.68 -10.98 -7.12
C ALA A 63 -6.91 -9.82 -8.11
N ILE A 64 -6.39 -9.94 -9.34
CA ILE A 64 -6.59 -8.94 -10.40
C ILE A 64 -7.99 -9.13 -10.97
N PRO A 65 -8.83 -8.08 -11.09
CA PRO A 65 -10.16 -8.18 -11.73
C PRO A 65 -10.10 -8.80 -13.13
N GLU A 66 -11.09 -9.63 -13.48
CA GLU A 66 -11.11 -10.38 -14.76
C GLU A 66 -10.96 -9.47 -15.99
N SER A 67 -11.62 -8.31 -15.99
CA SER A 67 -11.52 -7.33 -17.07
C SER A 67 -10.11 -6.76 -17.26
N ILE A 68 -9.30 -6.72 -16.20
CA ILE A 68 -7.91 -6.28 -16.26
C ILE A 68 -7.01 -7.43 -16.68
N ARG A 69 -7.21 -8.65 -16.13
CA ARG A 69 -6.46 -9.85 -16.51
C ARG A 69 -6.52 -10.12 -18.03
N LYS A 70 -7.72 -10.05 -18.61
CA LYS A 70 -7.93 -10.18 -20.06
C LYS A 70 -7.10 -9.17 -20.88
N LYS A 71 -6.99 -7.92 -20.42
CA LYS A 71 -6.18 -6.88 -21.10
C LYS A 71 -4.69 -7.13 -20.97
N MET A 72 -4.26 -7.80 -19.91
CA MET A 72 -2.86 -8.17 -19.65
C MET A 72 -2.45 -9.50 -20.30
N GLY A 73 -3.38 -10.24 -20.92
CA GLY A 73 -3.11 -11.55 -21.51
C GLY A 73 -2.82 -12.65 -20.48
N ILE A 74 -3.34 -12.50 -19.24
CA ILE A 74 -3.22 -13.47 -18.14
C ILE A 74 -4.57 -13.94 -17.62
#